data_AF-A0A5J4R0P0-F1
#
_entry.id   AF-A0A5J4R0P0-F1
#
_cell.length_a   1.000
_cell.length_b   1.000
_cell.length_c   1.000
_cell.angle_alpha   90.00
_cell.angle_beta   90.00
_cell.angle_gamma   90.00
#
_symmetry.space_group_name_H-M   'P 1'
#
loop_
_entity.id
_entity.type
_entity.pdbx_description
1 polymer ?
#
loop_
_entity_poly.entity_id
_entity_poly.type
_entity_poly.pdbx_seq_one_letter_code
_entity_poly.pdbx_strand_id
1 'polypeptide(L)'
;MKKLPKGKNAKALAKELFSLFLPYKDHVLLITSDNGTEFYKHNRIAQKLNTDYFFAHPYSSWERGLNEYTNKLIRQYVPKKPTFTDYNEDRIKNIQRKINRRPGKKLNFEGSVINQLNTLFPYVPFL
;
A
#
# COMPACT_ATOMS: atom_id res chain seq x y z
N MET A 1 5.22 -1.05 -1.97
CA MET A 1 5.78 -0.41 -0.75
C MET A 1 6.84 0.66 -1.07
N LYS A 2 6.78 1.85 -0.46
CA LYS A 2 7.82 2.91 -0.55
C LYS A 2 8.16 3.44 0.85
N LYS A 3 9.44 3.68 1.13
CA LYS A 3 9.89 4.28 2.41
C LYS A 3 9.53 5.77 2.41
N LEU A 4 8.93 6.23 3.50
CA LEU A 4 8.62 7.65 3.70
C LEU A 4 9.77 8.33 4.46
N PRO A 5 10.57 9.20 3.82
CA PRO A 5 11.72 9.81 4.47
C PRO A 5 11.31 10.79 5.58
N LYS A 6 10.09 11.34 5.52
CA LYS A 6 9.54 12.28 6.51
C LYS A 6 8.57 11.61 7.50
N GLY A 7 8.60 10.28 7.61
CA GLY A 7 7.74 9.51 8.53
C GLY A 7 6.25 9.78 8.32
N LYS A 8 5.52 10.03 9.42
CA LYS A 8 4.06 10.26 9.45
C LYS A 8 3.61 11.65 8.96
N ASN A 9 4.45 12.37 8.21
CA ASN A 9 4.08 13.68 7.72
C ASN A 9 3.00 13.60 6.62
N ALA A 10 1.82 14.15 6.89
CA ALA A 10 0.67 14.04 5.99
C ALA A 10 0.88 14.67 4.60
N LYS A 11 1.62 15.78 4.51
CA LYS A 11 1.91 16.45 3.23
C LYS A 11 2.87 15.62 2.37
N ALA A 12 3.88 15.03 3.01
CA ALA A 12 4.83 14.15 2.34
C ALA A 12 4.13 12.86 1.87
N LEU A 13 3.33 12.23 2.73
CA LEU A 13 2.55 11.05 2.36
C LEU A 13 1.64 11.33 1.16
N ALA A 14 0.85 12.41 1.21
CA ALA A 14 -0.05 12.76 0.12
C ALA A 14 0.70 12.94 -1.21
N LYS A 15 1.90 13.54 -1.18
CA LYS A 15 2.75 13.69 -2.37
C LYS A 15 3.14 12.35 -2.97
N GLU A 16 3.59 11.44 -2.12
CA GLU A 16 4.00 10.11 -2.55
C GLU A 16 2.82 9.27 -3.05
N LEU A 17 1.67 9.34 -2.38
CA LEU A 17 0.46 8.61 -2.77
C LEU A 17 -0.02 9.02 -4.15
N PHE A 18 -0.26 10.31 -4.40
CA PHE A 18 -0.70 10.69 -5.74
C PHE A 18 0.38 10.40 -6.78
N SER A 19 1.67 10.56 -6.48
CA SER A 19 2.74 10.23 -7.45
C SER A 19 2.77 8.75 -7.81
N LEU A 20 2.41 7.87 -6.88
CA LEU A 20 2.35 6.43 -7.09
C LEU A 20 1.11 6.02 -7.88
N PHE A 21 -0.02 6.68 -7.63
CA PHE A 21 -1.30 6.35 -8.25
C PHE A 21 -1.61 7.14 -9.53
N LEU A 22 -0.91 8.24 -9.81
CA LEU A 22 -1.17 9.08 -10.99
C LEU A 22 -1.11 8.29 -12.32
N PRO A 23 -0.17 7.36 -12.54
CA PRO A 23 -0.15 6.54 -13.76
C PRO A 23 -1.36 5.62 -13.90
N TYR A 24 -2.12 5.41 -12.82
CA TYR A 24 -3.26 4.48 -12.75
C TYR A 24 -4.55 5.19 -12.37
N LYS A 25 -4.61 6.52 -12.44
CA LYS A 25 -5.75 7.30 -11.93
C LYS A 25 -7.09 6.80 -12.48
N ASP A 26 -7.12 6.37 -13.74
CA ASP A 26 -8.33 5.92 -14.43
C ASP A 26 -8.80 4.52 -13.95
N HIS A 27 -7.95 3.79 -13.22
CA HIS A 27 -8.26 2.52 -12.58
C HIS A 27 -8.51 2.65 -11.07
N VAL A 28 -8.27 3.84 -10.49
CA VAL A 28 -8.53 4.10 -9.06
C VAL A 28 -9.97 4.57 -8.90
N LEU A 29 -10.86 3.62 -8.63
CA LEU A 29 -12.29 3.91 -8.43
C LEU A 29 -12.55 4.58 -7.09
N LEU A 30 -11.89 4.08 -6.03
CA LEU A 30 -12.07 4.54 -4.66
C LEU A 30 -10.82 4.26 -3.83
N ILE A 31 -10.55 5.13 -2.85
CA ILE A 31 -9.53 4.90 -1.82
C ILE A 31 -10.18 4.78 -0.44
N THR A 32 -9.74 3.80 0.34
CA THR A 32 -10.10 3.66 1.76
C THR A 32 -8.87 3.63 2.64
N SER A 33 -8.89 4.31 3.79
CA SER A 33 -7.82 4.24 4.79
C SER A 33 -8.36 4.16 6.21
N ASP A 34 -7.47 3.90 7.17
CA ASP A 34 -7.80 4.10 8.58
C ASP A 34 -7.71 5.59 8.96
N ASN A 35 -8.12 5.88 10.20
CA ASN A 35 -8.11 7.23 10.77
C ASN A 35 -6.72 7.70 11.22
N GLY A 36 -5.65 7.24 10.54
CA GLY A 36 -4.29 7.69 10.80
C GLY A 36 -4.11 9.17 10.49
N THR A 37 -3.43 9.90 11.39
CA THR A 37 -3.13 11.34 11.26
C THR A 37 -2.35 11.67 9.98
N GLU A 38 -1.60 10.71 9.45
CA GLU A 38 -0.86 10.82 8.21
C GLU A 38 -1.78 10.99 6.98
N PHE A 39 -3.03 10.55 7.05
CA PHE A 39 -4.04 10.70 5.99
C PHE A 39 -4.86 11.98 6.11
N TYR A 40 -4.47 12.93 6.97
CA TYR A 40 -5.16 14.21 7.14
C TYR A 40 -5.33 15.00 5.84
N LYS A 41 -4.45 14.81 4.85
CA LYS A 41 -4.53 15.44 3.53
C LYS A 41 -5.27 14.59 2.47
N HIS A 42 -6.17 13.69 2.86
CA HIS A 42 -7.00 12.86 1.98
C HIS A 42 -7.75 13.65 0.90
N ASN A 43 -8.33 14.80 1.22
CA ASN A 43 -9.02 15.66 0.25
C ASN A 43 -8.11 16.05 -0.93
N ARG A 44 -6.82 16.30 -0.67
CA ARG A 44 -5.86 16.63 -1.72
C ARG A 44 -5.53 15.41 -2.59
N ILE A 45 -5.55 14.21 -2.02
CA ILE A 45 -5.31 12.96 -2.74
C ILE A 45 -6.51 12.68 -3.66
N ALA A 46 -7.73 12.73 -3.11
CA ALA A 46 -8.98 12.57 -3.83
C ALA A 46 -9.07 13.51 -5.04
N GLN A 47 -8.86 14.81 -4.84
CA GLN A 47 -8.89 15.81 -5.91
C GLN A 47 -7.86 15.55 -7.01
N LYS A 48 -6.64 15.09 -6.65
CA LYS A 48 -5.57 14.85 -7.64
C LYS A 48 -5.77 13.57 -8.44
N LEU A 49 -6.41 12.57 -7.85
CA LEU A 49 -6.70 11.30 -8.52
C LEU A 49 -8.09 11.25 -9.14
N ASN A 50 -8.91 12.29 -8.93
CA ASN A 50 -10.31 12.35 -9.35
C ASN A 50 -11.10 11.11 -8.88
N THR A 51 -10.97 10.79 -7.60
CA THR A 51 -11.52 9.59 -6.98
C THR A 51 -12.11 9.93 -5.61
N ASP A 52 -13.06 9.12 -5.15
CA ASP A 52 -13.60 9.23 -3.81
C ASP A 52 -12.60 8.72 -2.77
N TYR A 53 -12.74 9.21 -1.53
CA TYR A 53 -11.89 8.78 -0.42
C TYR A 53 -12.72 8.62 0.84
N PHE A 54 -12.72 7.40 1.41
CA PHE A 54 -13.44 7.08 2.64
C PHE A 54 -12.49 6.62 3.77
N PHE A 55 -13.00 6.71 4.99
CA PHE A 55 -12.34 6.21 6.19
C PHE A 55 -13.11 5.04 6.77
N ALA A 56 -12.38 4.07 7.32
CA ALA A 56 -12.97 3.00 8.11
C ALA A 56 -13.61 3.58 9.39
N HIS A 57 -14.71 2.99 9.81
CA HIS A 57 -15.41 3.39 11.03
C HIS A 57 -14.53 3.19 12.27
N PRO A 58 -14.62 4.07 13.28
CA PRO A 58 -13.95 3.87 14.55
C PRO A 58 -14.28 2.49 15.14
N TYR A 59 -13.26 1.79 15.65
CA TYR A 59 -13.38 0.46 16.26
C TYR A 59 -13.84 -0.67 15.33
N SER A 60 -13.94 -0.43 14.02
CA SER A 60 -14.32 -1.43 13.02
C SER A 60 -13.12 -2.08 12.35
N SER A 61 -12.39 -2.93 13.09
CA SER A 61 -11.20 -3.62 12.55
C SER A 61 -11.52 -4.52 11.34
N TRP A 62 -12.73 -5.09 11.29
CA TRP A 62 -13.18 -5.98 10.22
C TRP A 62 -13.23 -5.31 8.84
N GLU A 63 -13.46 -3.99 8.77
CA GLU A 63 -13.45 -3.23 7.51
C GLU A 63 -12.05 -3.12 6.90
N ARG A 64 -11.01 -3.50 7.66
CA ARG A 64 -9.60 -3.39 7.28
C ARG A 64 -8.90 -4.74 7.26
N GLY A 65 -9.64 -5.84 7.10
CA GLY A 65 -9.09 -7.20 7.14
C GLY A 65 -7.92 -7.42 6.17
N LEU A 66 -7.98 -6.82 4.97
CA LEU A 66 -6.87 -6.88 4.00
C LEU A 66 -5.65 -6.09 4.48
N ASN A 67 -5.83 -4.89 5.01
CA ASN A 67 -4.74 -4.07 5.55
C ASN A 67 -4.03 -4.79 6.70
N GLU A 68 -4.77 -5.44 7.58
CA GLU A 68 -4.20 -6.22 8.69
C GLU A 68 -3.44 -7.45 8.20
N TYR A 69 -3.97 -8.15 7.21
CA TYR A 69 -3.30 -9.28 6.57
C TYR A 69 -1.98 -8.86 5.91
N THR A 70 -1.99 -7.80 5.09
CA THR A 70 -0.79 -7.29 4.42
C THR A 70 0.25 -6.80 5.42
N ASN A 71 -0.17 -6.10 6.49
CA ASN A 71 0.72 -5.67 7.57
C ASN A 71 1.37 -6.86 8.29
N LYS A 72 0.66 -7.97 8.50
CA LYS A 72 1.24 -9.20 9.06
C LYS A 72 2.31 -9.79 8.15
N LEU A 73 2.11 -9.78 6.83
CA LEU A 73 3.13 -10.24 5.87
C LEU A 73 4.39 -9.38 5.90
N ILE A 74 4.25 -8.05 5.91
CA ILE A 74 5.38 -7.12 5.99
C ILE A 74 6.17 -7.34 7.29
N ARG A 75 5.49 -7.58 8.41
CA ARG A 75 6.12 -7.84 9.72
C ARG A 75 6.98 -9.10 9.80
N GLN A 76 6.84 -10.05 8.86
CA GLN A 76 7.75 -11.19 8.76
C GLN A 76 9.16 -10.78 8.32
N TYR A 77 9.30 -9.61 7.68
CA TYR A 77 10.58 -9.11 7.15
C TYR A 77 11.05 -7.81 7.82
N VAL A 78 10.13 -7.06 8.43
CA VAL A 78 10.39 -5.77 9.06
C VAL A 78 9.89 -5.80 10.52
N PRO A 79 10.77 -6.10 11.50
CA PRO A 79 10.40 -6.14 12.91
C PRO A 79 10.16 -4.73 13.47
N LYS A 80 9.53 -4.66 14.65
CA LYS A 80 8.98 -3.43 15.23
C LYS A 80 10.02 -2.44 15.81
N LYS A 81 11.33 -2.79 15.86
CA LYS A 81 12.42 -1.99 16.49
C LYS A 81 13.83 -2.32 15.91
N PRO A 82 14.85 -1.44 16.04
CA PRO A 82 14.85 0.01 15.87
C PRO A 82 15.43 0.43 14.50
N THR A 83 14.97 1.60 14.05
CA THR A 83 15.36 2.35 12.84
C THR A 83 15.28 1.61 11.50
N PHE A 84 14.39 2.10 10.62
CA PHE A 84 14.33 1.71 9.21
C PHE A 84 15.60 2.09 8.41
N THR A 85 16.69 2.50 9.07
CA THR A 85 17.99 2.85 8.46
C THR A 85 18.54 1.68 7.66
N ASP A 86 18.37 0.46 8.16
CA ASP A 86 18.96 -0.76 7.59
C ASP A 86 18.15 -1.34 6.41
N TYR A 87 17.08 -0.63 6.03
CA TYR A 87 16.23 -0.95 4.90
C TYR A 87 16.43 0.11 3.81
N ASN A 88 17.42 -0.15 2.96
CA ASN A 88 17.60 0.57 1.70
C ASN A 88 16.49 0.18 0.70
N GLU A 89 16.41 0.91 -0.40
CA GLU A 89 15.36 0.70 -1.41
C GLU A 89 15.38 -0.71 -2.01
N ASP A 90 16.58 -1.29 -2.23
CA ASP A 90 16.72 -2.62 -2.81
C ASP A 90 16.19 -3.71 -1.89
N ARG A 91 16.44 -3.59 -0.59
CA ARG A 91 15.89 -4.50 0.42
C ARG A 91 14.37 -4.40 0.46
N ILE A 92 13.81 -3.20 0.37
CA ILE A 92 12.35 -2.99 0.30
C ILE A 92 11.77 -3.61 -0.97
N LYS A 93 12.40 -3.39 -2.14
CA LYS A 93 11.99 -4.01 -3.41
C LYS A 93 12.05 -5.54 -3.35
N ASN A 94 13.06 -6.10 -2.70
CA ASN A 94 13.20 -7.55 -2.53
C ASN A 94 12.08 -8.11 -1.65
N ILE A 95 11.75 -7.45 -0.54
CA ILE A 95 10.64 -7.84 0.33
C ILE A 95 9.31 -7.78 -0.45
N GLN A 96 9.06 -6.70 -1.19
CA GLN A 96 7.85 -6.57 -2.02
C GLN A 96 7.76 -7.71 -3.05
N ARG A 97 8.86 -8.03 -3.73
CA ARG A 97 8.91 -9.17 -4.68
C ARG A 97 8.59 -10.50 -4.01
N LYS A 98 9.11 -10.75 -2.81
CA LYS A 98 8.82 -11.98 -2.04
C LYS A 98 7.36 -12.07 -1.62
N ILE A 99 6.77 -10.97 -1.18
CA ILE A 99 5.35 -10.91 -0.81
C ILE A 99 4.47 -11.15 -2.05
N ASN A 100 4.74 -10.45 -3.16
CA ASN A 100 3.92 -10.54 -4.37
C ASN A 100 4.00 -11.90 -5.07
N ARG A 101 5.14 -12.59 -4.97
CA ARG A 101 5.34 -13.94 -5.53
C ARG A 101 4.85 -15.06 -4.63
N ARG A 102 4.38 -14.75 -3.41
CA ARG A 102 3.93 -15.78 -2.47
C ARG A 102 2.71 -16.50 -3.07
N PRO A 103 2.77 -17.84 -3.26
CA PRO A 103 1.64 -18.59 -3.79
C PRO A 103 0.48 -18.58 -2.79
N GLY A 104 -0.70 -18.21 -3.27
CA GLY A 104 -1.91 -18.17 -2.47
C GLY A 104 -2.72 -19.45 -2.63
N LYS A 105 -3.12 -20.10 -1.53
CA LYS A 105 -3.97 -21.31 -1.58
C LYS A 105 -5.30 -21.06 -2.31
N LYS A 106 -5.88 -19.86 -2.17
CA LYS A 106 -7.11 -19.44 -2.86
C LYS A 106 -6.93 -19.15 -4.35
N LEU A 107 -5.70 -19.20 -4.86
CA LEU A 107 -5.33 -18.96 -6.25
C LEU A 107 -4.68 -20.19 -6.88
N ASN A 108 -5.00 -21.39 -6.37
CA ASN A 108 -4.41 -22.65 -6.85
C ASN A 108 -2.87 -22.68 -6.81
N PHE A 109 -2.25 -21.92 -5.90
CA PHE A 109 -0.79 -21.76 -5.81
C PHE A 109 -0.12 -21.13 -7.04
N GLU A 110 -0.89 -20.70 -8.03
CA GLU A 110 -0.44 -19.67 -8.95
C GLU A 110 -0.22 -18.41 -8.10
N GLY A 111 0.85 -17.67 -8.37
CA GLY A 111 1.21 -16.53 -7.51
C GLY A 111 0.06 -15.53 -7.37
N SER A 112 0.12 -14.67 -6.34
CA SER A 112 -0.89 -13.68 -5.92
C SER A 112 -1.76 -13.09 -7.06
N VAL A 113 -3.00 -12.64 -6.77
CA VAL A 113 -3.88 -11.86 -7.70
C VAL A 113 -3.10 -10.73 -8.39
N ILE A 114 -2.06 -10.23 -7.72
CA ILE A 114 -1.09 -9.25 -8.21
C ILE A 114 -0.31 -9.72 -9.46
N ASN A 115 0.00 -11.01 -9.61
CA ASN A 115 0.62 -11.56 -10.83
C ASN A 115 -0.35 -11.56 -12.02
N GLN A 116 -1.64 -11.82 -11.80
CA GLN A 116 -2.68 -11.68 -12.82
C GLN A 116 -2.92 -10.20 -13.19
N LEU A 117 -2.81 -9.30 -12.21
CA LEU A 117 -2.85 -7.85 -12.48
C LEU A 117 -1.56 -7.34 -13.13
N ASN A 118 -0.38 -7.92 -12.88
CA ASN A 118 0.86 -7.60 -13.60
C ASN A 118 0.82 -8.08 -15.06
N THR A 119 0.10 -9.15 -15.39
CA THR A 119 -0.12 -9.53 -16.80
C THR A 119 -1.05 -8.57 -17.53
N LEU A 120 -1.98 -7.92 -16.83
CA LEU A 120 -2.90 -6.91 -17.39
C LEU A 120 -2.34 -5.47 -17.31
N PHE A 121 -1.47 -5.20 -16.33
CA PHE A 121 -0.87 -3.89 -16.06
C PHE A 121 0.59 -4.07 -15.55
N PRO A 122 1.56 -4.34 -16.45
CA PRO A 122 2.93 -4.77 -16.11
C PRO A 122 3.78 -3.75 -15.36
N TYR A 123 3.29 -2.54 -15.19
CA TYR A 123 4.01 -1.47 -14.50
C TYR A 123 3.51 -1.21 -13.08
N VAL A 124 2.43 -1.85 -12.61
CA VAL A 124 1.80 -1.50 -11.32
C VAL A 124 2.59 -2.08 -10.14
N PRO A 125 3.21 -1.25 -9.29
CA PRO A 125 3.75 -1.72 -8.03
C PRO A 125 2.61 -1.80 -7.02
N PHE A 126 1.88 -2.91 -6.99
CA PHE A 126 0.88 -3.15 -5.94
C PHE A 126 1.56 -3.24 -4.56
N LEU A 127 0.92 -2.57 -3.59
CA LEU A 127 1.46 -2.15 -2.29
C LEU A 127 1.86 -3.30 -1.36
#